data_AF-A0A2L2X5R3-F1
#
_entry.id   AF-A0A2L2X5R3-F1
#
_cell.length_a   1.000
_cell.length_b   1.000
_cell.length_c   1.000
_cell.angle_alpha   90.00
_cell.angle_beta   90.00
_cell.angle_gamma   90.00
#
_symmetry.space_group_name_H-M   'P 1'
#
loop_
_entity.id
_entity.type
_entity.pdbx_description
1 polymer ?
#
loop_
_entity_poly.entity_id
_entity_poly.type
_entity_poly.pdbx_seq_one_letter_code
_entity_poly.pdbx_strand_id
1 'polypeptide(L)'
;MKEKLPFDPGYSDCIEHIGKTFDELHGALVSIHNPKQKRARFAALYPRIVKTVEENVAFYLGCLLWAAYLKNKPGVEIEGNTCLSPEYDRENSLYEINALIDYVSVGLNRDSKYYLNKTYEPSPLCIRILEVYKDFLDKNEGLHKTKSTDDILLPKSIEALGTQELEGIFKDIKAAIAAKDILSLMKYGNKI
;
A
#
# COMPACT_ATOMS: atom_id res chain seq x y z
N MET A 1 -8.52 -19.49 25.61
CA MET A 1 -8.91 -18.31 24.83
C MET A 1 -8.98 -18.73 23.38
N LYS A 2 -9.99 -18.29 22.61
CA LYS A 2 -9.99 -18.50 21.16
C LYS A 2 -8.84 -17.69 20.56
N GLU A 3 -8.11 -18.29 19.63
CA GLU A 3 -7.05 -17.61 18.89
C GLU A 3 -7.64 -16.38 18.18
N LYS A 4 -6.93 -15.25 18.24
CA LYS A 4 -7.25 -14.02 17.50
C LYS A 4 -6.07 -13.71 16.59
N LEU A 5 -6.35 -13.17 15.41
CA LEU A 5 -5.31 -12.75 14.47
C LEU A 5 -5.32 -11.23 14.35
N PRO A 6 -4.16 -10.58 14.25
CA PRO A 6 -4.10 -9.13 14.15
C PRO A 6 -4.58 -8.66 12.78
N PHE A 7 -5.26 -7.52 12.74
CA PHE A 7 -5.63 -6.85 11.50
C PHE A 7 -4.40 -6.42 10.71
N ASP A 8 -3.43 -5.81 11.39
CA ASP A 8 -2.11 -5.48 10.87
C ASP A 8 -1.06 -6.37 11.55
N PRO A 9 -0.30 -7.20 10.82
CA PRO A 9 0.74 -8.04 11.40
C PRO A 9 1.98 -7.25 11.87
N GLY A 10 2.04 -5.94 11.63
CA GLY A 10 3.15 -5.05 11.99
C GLY A 10 3.70 -4.21 10.83
N TYR A 11 2.95 -4.12 9.72
CA TYR A 11 3.35 -3.36 8.55
C TYR A 11 3.35 -1.85 8.78
N SER A 12 2.40 -1.32 9.56
CA SER A 12 2.32 0.14 9.79
C SER A 12 3.58 0.68 10.47
N ASP A 13 4.27 -0.13 11.26
CA ASP A 13 5.55 0.23 11.91
C ASP A 13 6.77 0.21 10.95
N CYS A 14 6.57 -0.32 9.74
CA CYS A 14 7.62 -0.50 8.73
C CYS A 14 7.61 0.59 7.66
N ILE A 15 6.59 1.45 7.60
CA ILE A 15 6.43 2.43 6.52
C ILE A 15 6.16 3.85 7.00
N GLU A 16 6.48 4.82 6.15
CA GLU A 16 5.94 6.16 6.22
C GLU A 16 4.77 6.26 5.24
N HIS A 17 3.58 6.62 5.73
CA HIS A 17 2.40 6.77 4.90
C HIS A 17 2.58 7.88 3.86
N ILE A 18 2.24 7.55 2.61
CA ILE A 18 2.44 8.43 1.45
C ILE A 18 1.79 9.81 1.61
N GLY A 19 0.62 9.91 2.26
CA GLY A 19 -0.09 11.18 2.46
C GLY A 19 0.76 12.19 3.23
N LYS A 20 1.35 11.77 4.34
CA LYS A 20 2.24 12.62 5.15
C LYS A 20 3.48 13.03 4.36
N THR A 21 4.08 12.09 3.64
CA THR A 21 5.26 12.38 2.83
C THR A 21 4.93 13.35 1.69
N PHE A 22 3.79 13.20 1.02
CA PHE A 22 3.34 14.13 -0.01
C PHE A 22 3.11 15.54 0.52
N ASP A 23 2.45 15.69 1.66
CA ASP A 23 2.23 17.00 2.28
C ASP A 23 3.56 17.70 2.62
N GLU A 24 4.50 16.95 3.23
CA GLU A 24 5.83 17.46 3.55
C GLU A 24 6.61 17.87 2.29
N LEU A 25 6.61 17.02 1.26
CA LEU A 25 7.33 17.26 0.01
C LEU A 25 6.74 18.44 -0.77
N HIS A 26 5.42 18.49 -0.93
CA HIS A 26 4.76 19.57 -1.65
C HIS A 26 4.84 20.88 -0.87
N GLY A 27 4.68 20.87 0.46
CA GLY A 27 4.88 22.05 1.30
C GLY A 27 6.29 22.63 1.20
N ALA A 28 7.31 21.76 1.20
CA ALA A 28 8.71 22.17 1.04
C ALA A 28 8.99 22.81 -0.32
N LEU A 29 8.27 22.41 -1.38
CA LEU A 29 8.41 23.02 -2.70
C LEU A 29 7.62 24.32 -2.81
N VAL A 30 6.38 24.36 -2.34
CA VAL A 30 5.50 25.54 -2.45
C VAL A 30 6.13 26.78 -1.80
N SER A 31 6.80 26.60 -0.65
CA SER A 31 7.50 27.69 0.07
C SER A 31 8.69 28.30 -0.69
N ILE A 32 9.20 27.65 -1.74
CA ILE A 32 10.33 28.15 -2.53
C ILE A 32 9.82 28.91 -3.76
N HIS A 33 9.99 30.23 -3.76
CA HIS A 33 9.63 31.07 -4.90
C HIS A 33 10.61 30.97 -6.07
N ASN A 34 11.92 30.77 -5.81
CA ASN A 34 12.94 30.72 -6.85
C ASN A 34 12.89 29.39 -7.64
N PRO A 35 12.66 29.40 -8.97
CA PRO A 35 12.53 28.18 -9.76
C PRO A 35 13.78 27.29 -9.78
N LYS A 36 14.98 27.87 -9.75
CA LYS A 36 16.24 27.09 -9.73
C LYS A 36 16.39 26.35 -8.39
N GLN A 37 16.11 27.03 -7.29
CA GLN A 37 16.14 26.42 -5.96
C GLN A 37 15.06 25.34 -5.81
N LYS A 38 13.86 25.57 -6.35
CA LYS A 38 12.77 24.58 -6.35
C LYS A 38 13.16 23.31 -7.12
N ARG A 39 13.77 23.46 -8.30
CA ARG A 39 14.32 22.33 -9.08
C ARG A 39 15.42 21.57 -8.33
N ALA A 40 16.37 22.28 -7.72
CA ALA A 40 17.43 21.67 -6.93
C ALA A 40 16.88 20.91 -5.72
N ARG A 41 15.87 21.48 -5.03
CA ARG A 41 15.20 20.82 -3.90
C ARG A 41 14.45 19.57 -4.34
N PHE A 42 13.70 19.63 -5.44
CA PHE A 42 13.03 18.45 -6.00
C PHE A 42 14.05 17.37 -6.38
N ALA A 43 15.16 17.73 -7.03
CA ALA A 43 16.23 16.79 -7.39
C ALA A 43 16.82 16.08 -6.18
N ALA A 44 17.02 16.79 -5.06
CA ALA A 44 17.50 16.20 -3.82
C ALA A 44 16.47 15.26 -3.18
N LEU A 45 15.18 15.57 -3.30
CA LEU A 45 14.10 14.77 -2.72
C LEU A 45 13.73 13.56 -3.58
N TYR A 46 13.92 13.64 -4.89
CA TYR A 46 13.43 12.67 -5.87
C TYR A 46 13.72 11.19 -5.53
N PRO A 47 14.95 10.80 -5.10
CA PRO A 47 15.20 9.41 -4.71
C PRO A 47 14.33 8.94 -3.54
N ARG A 48 14.08 9.81 -2.54
CA ARG A 48 13.18 9.51 -1.42
C ARG A 48 11.74 9.38 -1.92
N ILE A 49 11.29 10.25 -2.84
CA ILE A 49 9.94 10.19 -3.42
C ILE A 49 9.70 8.83 -4.08
N VAL A 50 10.60 8.41 -4.97
CA VAL A 50 10.49 7.13 -5.68
C VAL A 50 10.48 5.98 -4.69
N LYS A 51 11.39 5.99 -3.72
CA LYS A 51 11.46 4.96 -2.68
C LYS A 51 10.16 4.88 -1.85
N THR A 52 9.63 6.00 -1.38
CA THR A 52 8.38 6.03 -0.61
C THR A 52 7.19 5.52 -1.42
N VAL A 53 7.14 5.83 -2.72
CA VAL A 53 6.14 5.27 -3.63
C VAL A 53 6.24 3.74 -3.68
N GLU A 54 7.44 3.20 -3.88
CA GLU A 54 7.66 1.75 -3.93
C GLU A 54 7.32 1.06 -2.60
N GLU A 55 7.69 1.68 -1.47
CA GLU A 55 7.38 1.17 -0.13
C GLU A 55 5.87 1.13 0.14
N ASN A 56 5.12 2.15 -0.28
CA ASN A 56 3.66 2.18 -0.13
C ASN A 56 2.96 1.18 -1.08
N VAL A 57 3.47 0.98 -2.30
CA VAL A 57 2.99 -0.11 -3.18
C VAL A 57 3.24 -1.48 -2.53
N ALA A 58 4.43 -1.70 -1.98
CA ALA A 58 4.79 -2.95 -1.30
C ALA A 58 3.96 -3.17 -0.03
N PHE A 59 3.62 -2.10 0.70
CA PHE A 59 2.69 -2.14 1.82
C PHE A 59 1.31 -2.64 1.41
N TYR A 60 0.71 -2.07 0.37
CA TYR A 60 -0.62 -2.51 -0.10
C TYR A 60 -0.60 -3.93 -0.67
N LEU A 61 0.48 -4.35 -1.35
CA LEU A 61 0.71 -5.76 -1.67
C LEU A 61 0.76 -6.62 -0.40
N GLY A 62 1.49 -6.18 0.64
CA GLY A 62 1.55 -6.84 1.93
C GLY A 62 0.17 -7.03 2.57
N CYS A 63 -0.70 -6.03 2.49
CA CYS A 63 -2.09 -6.12 2.96
C CYS A 63 -2.89 -7.19 2.20
N LEU A 64 -2.74 -7.28 0.87
CA LEU A 64 -3.40 -8.31 0.05
C LEU A 64 -2.91 -9.72 0.42
N LEU A 65 -1.59 -9.89 0.58
CA LEU A 65 -0.99 -11.15 0.99
C LEU A 65 -1.45 -11.58 2.39
N TRP A 66 -1.55 -10.61 3.31
CA TRP A 66 -2.06 -10.86 4.66
C TRP A 66 -3.54 -11.24 4.64
N ALA A 67 -4.38 -10.54 3.87
CA ALA A 67 -5.78 -10.88 3.70
C ALA A 67 -5.95 -12.30 3.12
N ALA A 68 -5.11 -12.70 2.16
CA ALA A 68 -5.11 -14.05 1.61
C ALA A 68 -4.74 -15.11 2.66
N TYR A 69 -3.74 -14.84 3.50
CA TYR A 69 -3.38 -15.71 4.62
C TYR A 69 -4.51 -15.83 5.66
N LEU A 70 -5.10 -14.69 6.07
CA LEU A 70 -6.23 -14.65 7.00
C LEU A 70 -7.42 -15.46 6.48
N LYS A 71 -7.73 -15.34 5.19
CA LYS A 71 -8.87 -16.06 4.57
C LYS A 71 -8.73 -17.58 4.65
N ASN A 72 -7.51 -18.09 4.78
CA ASN A 72 -7.23 -19.53 4.94
C ASN A 72 -7.35 -20.02 6.41
N LYS A 73 -7.78 -19.18 7.34
CA LYS A 73 -8.02 -19.52 8.76
C LYS A 73 -9.49 -19.23 9.13
N PRO A 74 -10.47 -20.01 8.63
CA PRO A 74 -11.90 -19.67 8.73
C PRO A 74 -12.40 -19.58 10.17
N GLY A 75 -13.35 -18.68 10.41
CA GLY A 75 -13.98 -18.47 11.72
C GLY A 75 -13.10 -17.83 12.80
N VAL A 76 -11.94 -17.27 12.45
CA VAL A 76 -11.03 -16.63 13.41
C VAL A 76 -11.37 -15.14 13.54
N GLU A 77 -11.38 -14.63 14.78
CA GLU A 77 -11.61 -13.22 15.07
C GLU A 77 -10.38 -12.38 14.68
N ILE A 78 -10.63 -11.22 14.09
CA ILE A 78 -9.61 -10.23 13.76
C ILE A 78 -9.60 -9.15 14.84
N GLU A 79 -8.44 -8.93 15.45
CA GLU A 79 -8.25 -7.90 16.47
C GLU A 79 -7.54 -6.66 15.92
N GLY A 80 -7.85 -5.49 16.49
CA GLY A 80 -7.16 -4.25 16.15
C GLY A 80 -7.51 -3.67 14.77
N ASN A 81 -8.66 -4.02 14.18
CA ASN A 81 -9.10 -3.39 12.94
C ASN A 81 -9.41 -1.90 13.16
N THR A 82 -8.50 -1.03 12.70
CA THR A 82 -8.59 0.43 12.79
C THR A 82 -9.60 1.03 11.82
N CYS A 83 -10.11 0.26 10.86
CA CYS A 83 -11.09 0.72 9.88
C CYS A 83 -12.54 0.59 10.39
N LEU A 84 -12.77 -0.07 11.53
CA LEU A 84 -14.13 -0.27 12.06
C LEU A 84 -14.88 1.04 12.21
N SER A 85 -16.03 1.15 11.55
CA SER A 85 -16.89 2.33 11.55
C SER A 85 -18.34 1.92 11.41
N PRO A 86 -19.30 2.62 12.06
CA PRO A 86 -20.73 2.36 11.86
C PRO A 86 -21.20 2.68 10.43
N GLU A 87 -20.51 3.59 9.75
CA GLU A 87 -20.87 4.08 8.41
C GLU A 87 -19.72 3.85 7.43
N TYR A 88 -20.09 3.43 6.22
CA TYR A 88 -19.15 3.32 5.11
C TYR A 88 -19.16 4.62 4.30
N ASP A 89 -18.02 5.30 4.30
CA ASP A 89 -17.74 6.39 3.38
C ASP A 89 -16.77 5.88 2.31
N ARG A 90 -17.29 5.62 1.11
CA ARG A 90 -16.51 5.12 -0.01
C ARG A 90 -15.45 6.10 -0.48
N GLU A 91 -15.78 7.40 -0.55
CA GLU A 91 -14.84 8.40 -1.07
C GLU A 91 -13.64 8.52 -0.14
N ASN A 92 -13.90 8.62 1.18
CA ASN A 92 -12.85 8.68 2.17
C ASN A 92 -12.04 7.37 2.23
N SER A 93 -12.69 6.20 2.18
CA SER A 93 -12.01 4.90 2.23
C SER A 93 -11.08 4.65 1.04
N LEU A 94 -11.38 5.25 -0.12
CA LEU A 94 -10.58 5.09 -1.34
C LEU A 94 -9.66 6.29 -1.61
N TYR A 95 -9.70 7.34 -0.79
CA TYR A 95 -9.00 8.59 -1.06
C TYR A 95 -7.49 8.38 -1.23
N GLU A 96 -6.84 7.74 -0.25
CA GLU A 96 -5.39 7.55 -0.24
C GLU A 96 -4.93 6.68 -1.41
N ILE A 97 -5.62 5.57 -1.68
CA ILE A 97 -5.26 4.68 -2.79
C ILE A 97 -5.47 5.34 -4.15
N ASN A 98 -6.54 6.11 -4.34
CA ASN A 98 -6.77 6.85 -5.59
C ASN A 98 -5.68 7.92 -5.78
N ALA A 99 -5.34 8.67 -4.73
CA ALA A 99 -4.27 9.66 -4.78
C ALA A 99 -2.92 9.02 -5.16
N LEU A 100 -2.60 7.84 -4.62
CA LEU A 100 -1.38 7.14 -4.98
C LEU A 100 -1.40 6.63 -6.43
N ILE A 101 -2.51 6.05 -6.89
CA ILE A 101 -2.65 5.61 -8.29
C ILE A 101 -2.43 6.78 -9.24
N ASP A 102 -3.07 7.93 -8.98
CA ASP A 102 -2.94 9.13 -9.80
C ASP A 102 -1.50 9.66 -9.80
N TYR A 103 -0.85 9.65 -8.64
CA TYR A 103 0.53 10.11 -8.52
C TYR A 103 1.51 9.19 -9.26
N VAL A 104 1.40 7.88 -9.08
CA VAL A 104 2.25 6.88 -9.76
C VAL A 104 2.04 6.92 -11.27
N SER A 105 0.79 7.03 -11.72
CA SER A 105 0.44 6.96 -13.14
C SER A 105 0.79 8.23 -13.91
N VAL A 106 0.62 9.41 -13.27
CA VAL A 106 0.72 10.71 -13.96
C VAL A 106 1.59 11.70 -13.19
N GLY A 107 1.33 11.88 -11.90
CA GLY A 107 1.90 12.95 -11.09
C GLY A 107 3.43 12.95 -11.06
N LEU A 108 4.05 11.81 -10.77
CA LEU A 108 5.48 11.69 -10.64
C LEU A 108 6.22 11.93 -11.97
N ASN A 109 5.65 11.50 -13.11
CA ASN A 109 6.21 11.80 -14.43
C ASN A 109 6.08 13.27 -14.79
N ARG A 110 4.93 13.88 -14.53
CA ARG A 110 4.73 15.33 -14.73
C ARG A 110 5.77 16.12 -13.94
N ASP A 111 5.94 15.80 -12.66
CA ASP A 111 6.85 16.52 -11.77
C ASP A 111 8.32 16.26 -12.16
N SER A 112 8.67 15.03 -12.54
CA SER A 112 10.00 14.67 -13.06
C SER A 112 10.36 15.44 -14.32
N LYS A 113 9.42 15.58 -15.26
CA LYS A 113 9.63 16.36 -16.49
C LYS A 113 9.82 17.83 -16.17
N TYR A 114 8.98 18.38 -15.31
CA TYR A 114 9.01 19.80 -14.96
C TYR A 114 10.27 20.21 -14.18
N TYR A 115 10.65 19.41 -13.17
CA TYR A 115 11.74 19.76 -12.26
C TYR A 115 13.10 19.24 -12.70
N LEU A 116 13.16 18.06 -13.32
CA LEU A 116 14.40 17.35 -13.63
C LEU A 116 14.70 17.25 -15.12
N ASN A 117 13.75 17.60 -15.99
CA ASN A 117 13.83 17.32 -17.43
C ASN A 117 14.08 15.82 -17.71
N LYS A 118 13.44 14.95 -16.93
CA LYS A 118 13.53 13.49 -17.04
C LYS A 118 12.14 12.87 -17.14
N THR A 119 12.05 11.76 -17.86
CA THR A 119 10.84 10.94 -17.89
C THR A 119 10.89 9.92 -16.76
N TYR A 120 9.79 9.80 -16.02
CA TYR A 120 9.55 8.67 -15.13
C TYR A 120 8.55 7.73 -15.83
N GLU A 121 8.92 6.46 -15.91
CA GLU A 121 8.08 5.41 -16.47
C GLU A 121 7.46 4.62 -15.32
N PRO A 122 6.14 4.70 -15.13
CA PRO A 122 5.47 3.95 -14.07
C PRO A 122 5.64 2.45 -14.29
N SER A 123 6.00 1.71 -13.23
CA SER A 123 6.02 0.26 -13.27
C SER A 123 4.59 -0.27 -13.48
N PRO A 124 4.33 -1.05 -14.56
CA PRO A 124 3.01 -1.64 -14.79
C PRO A 124 2.58 -2.57 -13.66
N LEU A 125 3.56 -3.25 -13.04
CA LEU A 125 3.31 -4.09 -11.87
C LEU A 125 2.80 -3.25 -10.70
N CYS A 126 3.43 -2.11 -10.39
CA CYS A 126 2.99 -1.26 -9.30
C CYS A 126 1.56 -0.76 -9.51
N ILE A 127 1.21 -0.33 -10.73
CA ILE A 127 -0.16 0.10 -11.05
C ILE A 127 -1.15 -1.04 -10.81
N ARG A 128 -0.85 -2.25 -11.30
CA ARG A 128 -1.72 -3.43 -11.11
C ARG A 128 -1.95 -3.72 -9.62
N ILE A 129 -0.90 -3.69 -8.81
CA ILE A 129 -1.00 -3.93 -7.35
C ILE A 129 -1.97 -2.92 -6.72
N LEU A 130 -1.83 -1.63 -7.05
CA LEU A 130 -2.68 -0.58 -6.50
C LEU A 130 -4.14 -0.71 -6.94
N GLU A 131 -4.38 -1.07 -8.21
CA GLU A 131 -5.72 -1.32 -8.73
C GLU A 131 -6.38 -2.53 -8.07
N VAL A 132 -5.65 -3.61 -7.83
CA VAL A 132 -6.14 -4.79 -7.12
C VAL A 132 -6.44 -4.45 -5.65
N TYR A 133 -5.59 -3.67 -4.99
CA TYR A 133 -5.86 -3.20 -3.63
C TYR A 133 -7.08 -2.29 -3.55
N LYS A 134 -7.29 -1.42 -4.54
CA LYS A 134 -8.51 -0.63 -4.65
C LYS A 134 -9.76 -1.51 -4.80
N ASP A 135 -9.73 -2.52 -5.67
CA ASP A 135 -10.84 -3.50 -5.81
C ASP A 135 -11.08 -4.25 -4.50
N PHE A 136 -10.01 -4.60 -3.77
CA PHE A 136 -10.12 -5.21 -2.44
C PHE A 136 -10.85 -4.29 -1.45
N LEU A 137 -10.46 -3.01 -1.35
CA LEU A 137 -11.13 -2.06 -0.47
C LEU A 137 -12.60 -1.88 -0.85
N ASP A 138 -12.90 -1.75 -2.14
CA ASP A 138 -14.26 -1.62 -2.65
C ASP A 138 -15.14 -2.82 -2.27
N LYS A 139 -14.63 -4.04 -2.49
CA LYS A 139 -15.35 -5.27 -2.15
C LYS A 139 -15.66 -5.40 -0.67
N ASN A 140 -14.77 -4.89 0.18
CA ASN A 140 -14.88 -5.03 1.63
C ASN A 140 -15.47 -3.78 2.29
N GLU A 141 -16.01 -2.83 1.53
CA GLU A 141 -16.55 -1.55 2.05
C GLU A 141 -15.54 -0.87 2.99
N GLY A 142 -14.28 -0.74 2.54
CA GLY A 142 -13.20 -0.16 3.34
C GLY A 142 -12.87 -0.94 4.62
N LEU A 143 -13.25 -2.21 4.72
CA LEU A 143 -13.06 -3.09 5.88
C LEU A 143 -13.79 -2.61 7.15
N HIS A 144 -14.75 -1.68 7.03
CA HIS A 144 -15.43 -1.03 8.16
C HIS A 144 -16.27 -1.98 9.05
N LYS A 145 -16.60 -3.17 8.55
CA LYS A 145 -17.36 -4.21 9.26
C LYS A 145 -16.56 -5.51 9.49
N THR A 146 -15.32 -5.59 9.01
CA THR A 146 -14.52 -6.82 9.04
C THR A 146 -14.08 -7.13 10.48
N LYS A 147 -14.66 -8.17 11.07
CA LYS A 147 -14.39 -8.60 12.46
C LYS A 147 -13.84 -10.03 12.53
N SER A 148 -13.96 -10.78 11.45
CA SER A 148 -13.48 -12.15 11.33
C SER A 148 -12.90 -12.39 9.95
N THR A 149 -12.12 -13.47 9.83
CA THR A 149 -11.56 -13.95 8.56
C THR A 149 -12.63 -14.29 7.52
N ASP A 150 -13.83 -14.62 7.96
CA ASP A 150 -14.95 -14.99 7.08
C ASP A 150 -15.50 -13.76 6.35
N ASP A 151 -15.40 -12.58 6.97
CA ASP A 151 -15.86 -11.29 6.40
C ASP A 151 -14.98 -10.80 5.24
N ILE A 152 -13.75 -11.31 5.12
CA ILE A 152 -12.80 -10.87 4.09
C ILE A 152 -13.23 -11.39 2.72
N LEU A 153 -13.36 -10.49 1.74
CA LEU A 153 -13.64 -10.80 0.34
C LEU A 153 -12.39 -10.52 -0.50
N LEU A 154 -11.76 -11.58 -1.03
CA LEU A 154 -10.59 -11.43 -1.90
C LEU A 154 -11.00 -11.07 -3.34
N PRO A 155 -10.28 -10.15 -4.02
CA PRO A 155 -10.40 -9.94 -5.45
C PRO A 155 -10.16 -11.22 -6.25
N LYS A 156 -10.78 -11.33 -7.42
CA LYS A 156 -10.58 -12.47 -8.34
C LYS A 156 -9.17 -12.52 -8.93
N SER A 157 -8.48 -11.39 -8.94
CA SER A 157 -7.12 -11.26 -9.47
C SER A 157 -6.06 -11.88 -8.57
N ILE A 158 -6.35 -12.04 -7.28
CA ILE A 158 -5.47 -12.79 -6.38
C ILE A 158 -5.53 -14.26 -6.80
N GLU A 159 -4.39 -14.81 -7.21
CA GLU A 159 -4.30 -16.23 -7.56
C GLU A 159 -4.77 -17.09 -6.38
N ALA A 160 -5.38 -18.23 -6.68
CA ALA A 160 -5.71 -19.20 -5.65
C ALA A 160 -4.41 -19.79 -5.08
N LEU A 161 -3.95 -19.24 -3.96
CA LEU A 161 -2.73 -19.68 -3.28
C LEU A 161 -3.01 -20.95 -2.47
N GLY A 162 -2.16 -21.96 -2.63
CA GLY A 162 -2.23 -23.18 -1.83
C GLY A 162 -1.79 -22.94 -0.39
N THR A 163 -2.23 -23.80 0.55
CA THR A 163 -1.88 -23.67 1.98
C THR A 163 -0.37 -23.61 2.23
N GLN A 164 0.43 -24.41 1.53
CA GLN A 164 1.89 -24.41 1.67
C GLN A 164 2.53 -23.09 1.21
N GLU A 165 1.98 -22.49 0.14
CA GLU A 165 2.44 -21.20 -0.38
C GLU A 165 2.09 -20.06 0.60
N LEU A 166 0.88 -20.10 1.17
CA LEU A 166 0.44 -19.14 2.19
C LEU A 166 1.30 -19.19 3.46
N GLU A 167 1.71 -20.37 3.91
CA GLU A 167 2.63 -20.50 5.05
C GLU A 167 4.04 -19.95 4.71
N GLY A 168 4.49 -20.12 3.46
CA GLY A 168 5.71 -19.50 2.95
C GLY A 168 5.63 -17.96 2.94
N ILE A 169 4.53 -17.42 2.41
CA ILE A 169 4.23 -15.99 2.42
C ILE A 169 4.21 -15.48 3.86
N PHE A 170 3.54 -16.16 4.80
CA PHE A 170 3.50 -15.75 6.20
C PHE A 170 4.90 -15.70 6.84
N LYS A 171 5.78 -16.65 6.52
CA LYS A 171 7.17 -16.61 6.97
C LYS A 171 7.90 -15.39 6.44
N ASP A 172 7.71 -15.05 5.16
CA ASP A 172 8.34 -13.89 4.54
C ASP A 172 7.78 -12.57 5.05
N ILE A 173 6.48 -12.49 5.35
CA ILE A 173 5.86 -11.34 6.01
C ILE A 173 6.55 -11.07 7.35
N LYS A 174 6.72 -12.11 8.18
CA LYS A 174 7.42 -11.98 9.47
C LYS A 174 8.87 -11.53 9.30
N ALA A 175 9.57 -12.04 8.27
CA ALA A 175 10.94 -11.64 7.98
C ALA A 175 11.03 -10.18 7.51
N ALA A 176 10.12 -9.75 6.63
CA ALA A 176 10.04 -8.38 6.14
C ALA A 176 9.78 -7.39 7.29
N ILE A 177 8.86 -7.70 8.19
CA ILE A 177 8.55 -6.88 9.38
C ILE A 177 9.75 -6.81 10.32
N ALA A 178 10.38 -7.95 10.64
CA ALA A 178 11.54 -7.98 11.52
C ALA A 178 12.75 -7.18 10.96
N ALA A 179 12.92 -7.20 9.64
CA ALA A 179 13.97 -6.45 8.95
C ALA A 179 13.60 -4.99 8.64
N LYS A 180 12.33 -4.60 8.84
CA LYS A 180 11.74 -3.35 8.31
C LYS A 180 11.98 -3.16 6.82
N ASP A 181 11.88 -4.25 6.06
CA ASP A 181 12.09 -4.31 4.61
C ASP A 181 10.85 -4.84 3.92
N ILE A 182 9.82 -4.00 3.83
CA ILE A 182 8.55 -4.38 3.20
C ILE A 182 8.70 -4.53 1.67
N LEU A 183 9.69 -3.86 1.07
CA LEU A 183 10.00 -3.98 -0.36
C LEU A 183 10.35 -5.42 -0.76
N SER A 184 10.91 -6.21 0.17
CA SER A 184 11.17 -7.64 -0.06
C SER A 184 9.92 -8.44 -0.46
N LEU A 185 8.71 -7.98 -0.11
CA LEU A 185 7.45 -8.61 -0.49
C LEU A 185 7.10 -8.43 -1.96
N MET A 186 7.71 -7.47 -2.67
CA MET A 186 7.47 -7.23 -4.10
C MET A 186 7.75 -8.45 -4.98
N LYS A 187 8.54 -9.42 -4.49
CA LYS A 187 8.73 -10.73 -5.15
C LYS A 187 7.42 -11.49 -5.40
N TYR A 188 6.36 -11.18 -4.64
CA TYR A 188 5.02 -11.74 -4.78
C TYR A 188 4.08 -10.93 -5.68
N GLY A 189 4.51 -9.79 -6.23
CA GLY A 189 3.63 -8.92 -7.01
C GLY A 189 2.98 -9.59 -8.23
N ASN A 190 3.58 -10.65 -8.76
CA ASN A 190 3.01 -11.42 -9.87
C ASN A 190 1.95 -12.45 -9.46
N LYS A 191 1.68 -12.59 -8.16
CA LYS A 191 0.65 -13.48 -7.60
C LYS A 191 -0.71 -12.78 -7.44
N ILE A 192 -0.80 -11.53 -7.86
CA ILE A 192 -1.99 -10.67 -7.81
C ILE A 192 -2.20 -9.88 -9.10
#